data_AF-A0AAU8ETN0-F1
#
_entry.id   AF-A0AAU8ETN0-F1
#
_cell.length_a   1.000
_cell.length_b   1.000
_cell.length_c   1.000
_cell.angle_alpha   90.00
_cell.angle_beta   90.00
_cell.angle_gamma   90.00
#
_symmetry.space_group_name_H-M   'P 1'
#
loop_
_entity.id
_entity.type
_entity.pdbx_description
1 polymer ?
#
loop_
_entity_poly.entity_id
_entity_poly.type
_entity_poly.pdbx_seq_one_letter_code
_entity_poly.pdbx_strand_id
1 'polypeptide(L)'
;MFGKIMRPVVLGIGGASLLAPVAALPANAAATQGVETIESSWCIPIEEFGITVCSTATERYLEVHTPTGRALFRSTGTSTMTTTYDDGTEETSVGSHRVQSVFSFWLDPLIYDATMVSIDGTSTRTLPDGTSCTFVDDSIAVRDRLVRGGTTVTCTPPK
;
A
#
# COMPACT_ATOMS: atom_id res chain seq x y z
N MET A 1 33.73 -29.21 -28.90
CA MET A 1 32.53 -30.07 -29.00
C MET A 1 31.54 -29.39 -29.92
N PHE A 2 31.24 -30.02 -31.05
CA PHE A 2 30.30 -29.54 -32.07
C PHE A 2 28.85 -29.76 -31.65
N GLY A 3 27.95 -28.89 -32.11
CA GLY A 3 26.50 -29.11 -32.08
C GLY A 3 25.65 -27.93 -32.57
N LYS A 4 25.72 -27.63 -33.88
CA LYS A 4 24.70 -26.85 -34.63
C LYS A 4 23.29 -27.45 -34.38
N ILE A 5 22.18 -26.73 -34.53
CA ILE A 5 21.40 -26.74 -35.79
C ILE A 5 20.20 -25.74 -35.75
N MET A 6 20.16 -24.90 -36.80
CA MET A 6 19.04 -24.33 -37.56
C MET A 6 17.98 -23.39 -36.93
N ARG A 7 17.95 -22.17 -37.47
CA ARG A 7 16.73 -21.40 -37.76
C ARG A 7 15.96 -22.04 -38.92
N PRO A 8 14.63 -21.84 -38.96
CA PRO A 8 13.98 -21.51 -40.23
C PRO A 8 13.26 -20.15 -40.15
N VAL A 9 13.46 -19.40 -41.22
CA VAL A 9 12.62 -18.29 -41.70
C VAL A 9 11.33 -18.89 -42.28
N VAL A 10 10.18 -18.24 -42.07
CA VAL A 10 9.01 -18.40 -42.96
C VAL A 10 8.51 -17.02 -43.37
N LEU A 11 8.71 -16.72 -44.65
CA LEU A 11 7.98 -15.74 -45.45
C LEU A 11 7.09 -16.56 -46.39
N GLY A 12 5.79 -16.28 -46.47
CA GLY A 12 4.91 -16.99 -47.39
C GLY A 12 3.43 -16.69 -47.21
N ILE A 13 2.95 -15.73 -47.99
CA ILE A 13 1.53 -15.42 -48.21
C ILE A 13 0.91 -16.58 -48.98
N GLY A 14 -0.20 -17.14 -48.48
CA GLY A 14 -0.97 -18.19 -49.15
C GLY A 14 -2.39 -18.21 -48.60
N GLY A 15 -3.35 -17.83 -49.44
CA GLY A 15 -4.76 -17.74 -49.06
C GLY A 15 -5.37 -19.10 -48.75
N ALA A 16 -6.06 -19.17 -47.62
CA ALA A 16 -7.17 -20.07 -47.38
C ALA A 16 -8.12 -19.37 -46.40
N SER A 17 -9.22 -18.85 -46.94
CA SER A 17 -10.37 -18.39 -46.18
C SER A 17 -10.94 -19.55 -45.38
N LEU A 18 -10.63 -19.58 -44.08
CA LEU A 18 -11.33 -20.38 -43.09
C LEU A 18 -11.91 -19.40 -42.07
N LEU A 19 -13.24 -19.29 -42.08
CA LEU A 19 -14.06 -18.72 -41.03
C LEU A 19 -13.73 -19.41 -39.71
N ALA A 20 -12.75 -18.90 -38.97
CA ALA A 20 -12.61 -19.17 -37.57
C ALA A 20 -13.58 -18.23 -36.84
N PRO A 21 -14.49 -18.74 -36.00
CA PRO A 21 -15.29 -17.86 -35.16
C PRO A 21 -14.32 -16.98 -34.39
N VAL A 22 -14.59 -15.68 -34.35
CA VAL A 22 -14.05 -14.81 -33.31
C VAL A 22 -14.59 -15.38 -32.02
N ALA A 23 -13.91 -16.38 -31.49
CA ALA A 23 -13.99 -16.73 -30.09
C ALA A 23 -13.48 -15.47 -29.41
N ALA A 24 -14.43 -14.60 -29.04
CA ALA A 24 -14.21 -13.66 -27.97
C ALA A 24 -13.73 -14.53 -26.81
N LEU A 25 -12.40 -14.60 -26.66
CA LEU A 25 -11.79 -15.07 -25.42
C LEU A 25 -12.57 -14.34 -24.34
N PRO A 26 -13.21 -15.03 -23.39
CA PRO A 26 -13.83 -14.32 -22.30
C PRO A 26 -12.71 -13.46 -21.72
N ALA A 27 -12.90 -12.14 -21.76
CA ALA A 27 -12.03 -11.19 -21.10
C ALA A 27 -12.24 -11.29 -19.57
N ASN A 28 -12.21 -12.51 -19.05
CA ASN A 28 -11.99 -12.85 -17.67
C ASN A 28 -10.50 -13.20 -17.59
N ALA A 29 -9.66 -12.24 -17.96
CA ALA A 29 -8.29 -12.28 -17.49
C ALA A 29 -8.40 -12.18 -15.97
N ALA A 30 -8.22 -13.33 -15.33
CA ALA A 30 -8.41 -13.52 -13.92
C ALA A 30 -7.52 -12.52 -13.19
N ALA A 31 -8.13 -11.48 -12.63
CA ALA A 31 -7.47 -10.73 -11.59
C ALA A 31 -7.23 -11.73 -10.46
N THR A 32 -5.97 -12.05 -10.17
CA THR A 32 -5.60 -12.75 -8.95
C THR A 32 -5.96 -11.82 -7.81
N GLN A 33 -7.13 -12.08 -7.20
CA GLN A 33 -7.63 -11.34 -6.05
C GLN A 33 -7.17 -12.04 -4.78
N GLY A 34 -6.47 -11.31 -3.92
CA GLY A 34 -6.20 -11.71 -2.54
C GLY A 34 -6.66 -10.60 -1.62
N VAL A 35 -7.56 -10.93 -0.69
CA VAL A 35 -7.76 -10.10 0.52
C VAL A 35 -7.01 -10.80 1.63
N GLU A 36 -6.03 -10.10 2.19
CA GLU A 36 -5.23 -10.58 3.31
C GLU A 36 -5.43 -9.65 4.49
N THR A 37 -5.44 -10.21 5.69
CA THR A 37 -5.37 -9.44 6.93
C THR A 37 -4.01 -9.70 7.55
N ILE A 38 -3.27 -8.63 7.81
CA ILE A 38 -1.95 -8.67 8.42
C ILE A 38 -2.07 -8.05 9.80
N GLU A 39 -1.61 -8.77 10.81
CA GLU A 39 -1.42 -8.25 12.15
C GLU A 39 0.07 -8.08 12.41
N SER A 40 0.45 -6.96 12.99
CA SER A 40 1.83 -6.66 13.35
C SER A 40 1.90 -6.10 14.76
N SER A 41 2.97 -6.45 15.46
CA SER A 41 3.27 -5.96 16.80
C SER A 41 4.78 -5.88 16.95
N TRP A 42 5.27 -4.75 17.45
CA TRP A 42 6.68 -4.55 17.74
C TRP A 42 6.85 -3.59 18.92
N CYS A 43 7.99 -3.71 19.59
CA CYS A 43 8.43 -2.79 20.64
C CYS A 43 9.92 -2.55 20.45
N ILE A 44 10.31 -1.28 20.36
CA ILE A 44 11.68 -0.85 20.13
C ILE A 44 12.08 0.13 21.24
N PRO A 45 13.09 -0.21 22.06
CA PRO A 45 13.72 0.76 22.95
C PRO A 45 14.62 1.69 22.13
N ILE A 46 14.55 2.99 22.39
CA ILE A 46 15.41 4.01 21.81
C ILE A 46 16.22 4.63 22.96
N GLU A 47 17.29 3.91 23.34
CA GLU A 47 18.11 4.21 24.52
C GLU A 47 18.66 5.65 24.54
N GLU A 48 18.97 6.21 23.37
CA GLU A 48 19.46 7.59 23.22
C GLU A 48 18.48 8.65 23.73
N PHE A 49 17.17 8.37 23.64
CA PHE A 49 16.12 9.30 24.08
C PHE A 49 15.42 8.85 25.36
N GLY A 50 15.82 7.72 25.96
CA GLY A 50 15.15 7.22 27.16
C GLY A 50 13.67 6.92 26.94
N ILE A 51 13.35 6.33 25.77
CA ILE A 51 11.97 6.00 25.41
C ILE A 51 11.87 4.56 24.90
N THR A 52 10.72 3.95 25.13
CA THR A 52 10.29 2.71 24.47
C THR A 52 9.07 2.98 23.63
N VAL A 53 9.12 2.63 22.35
CA VAL A 53 7.98 2.75 21.43
C VAL A 53 7.45 1.37 21.13
N CYS A 54 6.20 1.12 21.50
CA CYS A 54 5.47 -0.09 21.14
C CYS A 54 4.37 0.26 20.14
N SER A 55 4.17 -0.59 19.14
CA SER A 55 3.10 -0.43 18.16
C SER A 55 2.42 -1.76 17.88
N THR A 56 1.11 -1.72 17.76
CA THR A 56 0.28 -2.79 17.20
C THR A 56 -0.50 -2.25 16.01
N ALA A 57 -0.63 -3.04 14.95
CA ALA A 57 -1.44 -2.66 13.81
C ALA A 57 -2.14 -3.87 13.20
N THR A 58 -3.36 -3.64 12.73
CA THR A 58 -4.13 -4.59 11.93
C THR A 58 -4.42 -3.92 10.61
N GLU A 59 -4.00 -4.53 9.52
CA GLU A 59 -4.21 -4.04 8.16
C GLU A 59 -4.97 -5.07 7.35
N ARG A 60 -5.98 -4.62 6.61
CA ARG A 60 -6.64 -5.40 5.57
C ARG A 60 -6.13 -4.91 4.23
N TYR A 61 -5.47 -5.79 3.51
CA TYR A 61 -4.84 -5.54 2.24
C TYR A 61 -5.62 -6.20 1.11
N LEU A 62 -5.79 -5.47 0.01
CA LEU A 62 -6.35 -5.95 -1.24
C LEU A 62 -5.37 -5.63 -2.36
N GLU A 63 -4.94 -6.67 -3.06
CA GLU A 63 -4.12 -6.58 -4.26
C GLU A 63 -4.93 -7.04 -5.47
N VAL A 64 -4.92 -6.22 -6.53
CA VAL A 64 -5.60 -6.52 -7.78
C VAL A 64 -4.65 -6.27 -8.94
N HIS A 65 -4.39 -7.32 -9.71
CA HIS A 65 -3.61 -7.24 -10.94
C HIS A 65 -4.56 -7.16 -12.13
N THR A 66 -4.37 -6.15 -12.95
CA THR A 66 -5.13 -5.99 -14.18
C THR A 66 -4.46 -6.72 -15.33
N PRO A 67 -5.22 -7.12 -16.37
CA PRO A 67 -4.67 -7.82 -17.54
C PRO A 67 -3.67 -6.97 -18.34
N THR A 68 -3.70 -5.64 -18.15
CA THR A 68 -2.81 -4.69 -18.81
C THR A 68 -1.48 -4.50 -18.06
N GLY A 69 -1.22 -5.30 -17.01
CA GLY A 69 0.02 -5.25 -16.23
C GLY A 69 0.05 -4.16 -15.16
N ARG A 70 -1.07 -3.46 -14.92
CA ARG A 70 -1.19 -2.50 -13.81
C ARG A 70 -1.58 -3.24 -12.54
N ALA A 71 -1.06 -2.77 -11.40
CA ALA A 71 -1.45 -3.27 -10.09
C ALA A 71 -2.12 -2.16 -9.28
N LEU A 72 -3.19 -2.53 -8.58
CA LEU A 72 -3.89 -1.71 -7.60
C LEU A 72 -3.70 -2.34 -6.23
N PHE A 73 -3.28 -1.53 -5.28
CA PHE A 73 -3.16 -1.92 -3.89
C PHE A 73 -4.05 -1.03 -3.06
N ARG A 74 -4.81 -1.63 -2.16
CA ARG A 74 -5.63 -0.91 -1.19
C ARG A 74 -5.39 -1.54 0.17
N SER A 75 -4.96 -0.73 1.13
CA SER A 75 -4.95 -1.12 2.54
C SER A 75 -5.92 -0.27 3.33
N THR A 76 -6.54 -0.88 4.33
CA THR A 76 -7.28 -0.19 5.38
C THR A 76 -6.86 -0.80 6.70
N GLY A 77 -6.46 0.01 7.67
CA GLY A 77 -5.95 -0.51 8.92
C GLY A 77 -6.19 0.39 10.10
N THR A 78 -5.92 -0.17 11.26
CA THR A 78 -5.89 0.53 12.55
C THR A 78 -4.56 0.27 13.21
N SER A 79 -4.03 1.27 13.89
CA SER A 79 -2.77 1.16 14.65
C SER A 79 -2.93 1.79 16.02
N THR A 80 -2.29 1.20 17.01
CA THR A 80 -2.05 1.81 18.31
C THR A 80 -0.54 1.90 18.52
N MET A 81 -0.05 3.07 18.89
CA MET A 81 1.34 3.30 19.22
C MET A 81 1.42 3.92 20.62
N THR A 82 2.23 3.34 21.48
CA THR A 82 2.48 3.84 22.84
C THR A 82 3.96 4.15 22.96
N THR A 83 4.28 5.36 23.40
CA THR A 83 5.63 5.79 23.76
C THR A 83 5.69 5.90 25.28
N THR A 84 6.51 5.08 25.90
CA THR A 84 6.81 5.13 27.34
C THR A 84 8.14 5.87 27.52
N TYR A 85 8.15 6.89 28.35
CA TYR A 85 9.34 7.66 28.71
C TYR A 85 10.01 7.07 29.96
N ASP A 86 11.29 7.34 30.17
CA ASP A 86 12.06 6.82 31.33
C ASP A 86 11.47 7.19 32.70
N ASP A 87 10.73 8.30 32.78
CA ASP A 87 10.02 8.71 33.99
C ASP A 87 8.73 7.91 34.24
N GLY A 88 8.42 6.95 33.36
CA GLY A 88 7.23 6.11 33.39
C GLY A 88 5.99 6.77 32.82
N THR A 89 6.07 8.01 32.31
CA THR A 89 4.94 8.63 31.61
C THR A 89 4.73 7.98 30.25
N GLU A 90 3.49 8.05 29.77
CA GLU A 90 3.10 7.44 28.50
C GLU A 90 2.39 8.45 27.62
N GLU A 91 2.70 8.38 26.34
CA GLU A 91 1.94 8.98 25.27
C GLU A 91 1.35 7.86 24.41
N THR A 92 0.06 7.94 24.07
CA THR A 92 -0.58 6.94 23.22
C THR A 92 -1.22 7.59 22.02
N SER A 93 -1.00 7.02 20.84
CA SER A 93 -1.60 7.42 19.58
C SER A 93 -2.40 6.24 19.02
N VAL A 94 -3.71 6.41 18.87
CA VAL A 94 -4.60 5.43 18.23
C VAL A 94 -5.09 6.02 16.93
N GLY A 95 -4.98 5.27 15.83
CA GLY A 95 -5.41 5.76 14.54
C GLY A 95 -5.93 4.70 13.60
N SER A 96 -6.51 5.16 12.52
CA SER A 96 -6.92 4.38 11.38
C SER A 96 -6.42 5.06 10.10
N HIS A 97 -6.19 4.25 9.08
CA HIS A 97 -5.76 4.74 7.79
C HIS A 97 -6.41 3.92 6.67
N ARG A 98 -6.44 4.53 5.50
CA ARG A 98 -6.75 3.93 4.22
C ARG A 98 -5.70 4.42 3.23
N VAL A 99 -4.97 3.50 2.64
CA VAL A 99 -4.02 3.79 1.57
C VAL A 99 -4.52 3.14 0.29
N GLN A 100 -4.43 3.86 -0.82
CA GLN A 100 -4.65 3.32 -2.15
C GLN A 100 -3.50 3.72 -3.07
N SER A 101 -2.87 2.72 -3.67
CA SER A 101 -1.73 2.91 -4.57
C SER A 101 -2.01 2.27 -5.94
N VAL A 102 -1.65 2.99 -7.01
CA VAL A 102 -1.80 2.52 -8.39
C VAL A 102 -0.43 2.50 -9.06
N PHE A 103 -0.05 1.35 -9.62
CA PHE A 103 1.22 1.13 -10.28
C PHE A 103 1.03 0.96 -11.78
N SER A 104 1.92 1.58 -12.57
CA SER A 104 1.85 1.55 -14.04
C SER A 104 2.30 0.22 -14.62
N PHE A 105 3.24 -0.47 -13.97
CA PHE A 105 3.81 -1.73 -14.43
C PHE A 105 4.15 -2.62 -13.22
N TRP A 106 3.74 -3.89 -13.28
CA TRP A 106 4.17 -4.94 -12.37
C TRP A 106 5.20 -5.81 -13.09
N LEU A 107 6.48 -5.66 -12.76
CA LEU A 107 7.59 -6.40 -13.36
C LEU A 107 8.10 -7.53 -12.44
N ASP A 108 8.08 -7.30 -11.12
CA ASP A 108 8.58 -8.20 -10.06
C ASP A 108 8.12 -7.61 -8.69
N PRO A 109 7.78 -8.39 -7.64
CA PRO A 109 7.47 -7.91 -6.27
C PRO A 109 8.52 -7.01 -5.58
N LEU A 110 9.64 -6.68 -6.23
CA LEU A 110 10.72 -5.85 -5.66
C LEU A 110 10.81 -4.43 -6.23
N ILE A 111 10.10 -4.10 -7.32
CA ILE A 111 10.19 -2.78 -7.97
C ILE A 111 8.80 -2.20 -8.19
N TYR A 112 8.45 -1.22 -7.36
CA TYR A 112 7.15 -0.56 -7.35
C TYR A 112 7.31 0.93 -7.70
N ASP A 113 6.87 1.35 -8.89
CA ASP A 113 6.77 2.78 -9.24
C ASP A 113 5.31 3.25 -9.16
N ALA A 114 4.96 3.85 -8.03
CA ALA A 114 3.60 4.31 -7.75
C ALA A 114 3.28 5.52 -8.62
N THR A 115 2.32 5.35 -9.52
CA THR A 115 1.83 6.47 -10.34
C THR A 115 0.91 7.36 -9.54
N MET A 116 0.22 6.81 -8.55
CA MET A 116 -0.61 7.55 -7.62
C MET A 116 -0.65 6.84 -6.27
N VAL A 117 -0.57 7.61 -5.19
CA VAL A 117 -0.82 7.17 -3.81
C VAL A 117 -1.83 8.13 -3.20
N SER A 118 -2.89 7.59 -2.61
CA SER A 118 -3.83 8.32 -1.79
C SER A 118 -3.79 7.77 -0.38
N ILE A 119 -3.67 8.66 0.60
CA ILE A 119 -3.67 8.34 2.03
C ILE A 119 -4.77 9.16 2.68
N ASP A 120 -5.64 8.49 3.41
CA ASP A 120 -6.71 9.07 4.20
C ASP A 120 -6.63 8.43 5.58
N GLY A 121 -6.44 9.23 6.62
CA GLY A 121 -6.18 8.70 7.95
C GLY A 121 -6.62 9.64 9.06
N THR A 122 -6.91 9.07 10.21
CA THR A 122 -7.19 9.82 11.43
C THR A 122 -6.47 9.16 12.58
N SER A 123 -5.73 9.93 13.36
CA SER A 123 -5.14 9.47 14.61
C SER A 123 -5.47 10.42 15.75
N THR A 124 -5.57 9.88 16.96
CA THR A 124 -5.75 10.65 18.18
C THR A 124 -4.59 10.32 19.10
N ARG A 125 -3.80 11.34 19.43
CA ARG A 125 -2.68 11.30 20.37
C ARG A 125 -3.13 11.87 21.71
N THR A 126 -2.95 11.10 22.77
CA THR A 126 -3.16 11.54 24.14
C THR A 126 -1.79 11.73 24.78
N LEU A 127 -1.53 12.96 25.24
CA LEU A 127 -0.31 13.38 25.90
C LEU A 127 -0.37 13.07 27.41
N PRO A 128 0.79 13.02 28.10
CA PRO A 128 0.85 12.73 29.54
C PRO A 128 0.07 13.72 30.42
N ASP A 129 -0.08 14.97 29.99
CA ASP A 129 -0.84 16.02 30.68
C ASP A 129 -2.37 15.85 30.54
N GLY A 130 -2.83 14.84 29.79
CA GLY A 130 -4.23 14.58 29.49
C GLY A 130 -4.79 15.37 28.31
N THR A 131 -3.96 16.18 27.63
CA THR A 131 -4.34 16.83 26.37
C THR A 131 -4.50 15.77 25.27
N SER A 132 -5.60 15.85 24.52
CA SER A 132 -5.88 14.95 23.40
C SER A 132 -5.88 15.73 22.08
N CYS A 133 -5.04 15.31 21.13
CA CYS A 133 -4.93 15.91 19.81
C CYS A 133 -5.35 14.92 18.73
N THR A 134 -6.33 15.29 17.90
CA THR A 134 -6.76 14.53 16.72
C THR A 134 -6.10 15.10 15.47
N PHE A 135 -5.47 14.23 14.71
CA PHE A 135 -4.84 14.48 13.42
C PHE A 135 -5.71 13.85 12.34
N VAL A 136 -6.05 14.61 11.30
CA VAL A 136 -6.75 14.09 10.11
C VAL A 136 -5.89 14.39 8.89
N ASP A 137 -5.45 13.34 8.22
CA ASP A 137 -4.62 13.39 7.02
C ASP A 137 -5.47 13.02 5.80
N ASP A 138 -5.49 13.88 4.79
CA ASP A 138 -6.03 13.55 3.47
C ASP A 138 -5.03 14.02 2.41
N SER A 139 -4.32 13.08 1.81
CA SER A 139 -3.30 13.36 0.80
C SER A 139 -3.41 12.47 -0.43
N ILE A 140 -3.04 13.05 -1.56
CA ILE A 140 -2.93 12.40 -2.86
C ILE A 140 -1.63 12.88 -3.50
N ALA A 141 -0.72 11.95 -3.75
CA ALA A 141 0.46 12.14 -4.56
C ALA A 141 0.29 11.44 -5.91
N VAL A 142 0.78 12.07 -6.98
CA VAL A 142 0.84 11.49 -8.33
C VAL A 142 2.29 11.61 -8.79
N ARG A 143 2.92 10.46 -9.06
CA ARG A 143 4.37 10.35 -9.27
C ARG A 143 5.12 11.01 -8.10
N ASP A 144 5.95 11.99 -8.39
CA ASP A 144 6.77 12.76 -7.46
C ASP A 144 6.08 14.03 -6.92
N ARG A 145 4.81 14.26 -7.28
CA ARG A 145 4.10 15.50 -6.94
C ARG A 145 2.92 15.27 -6.01
N LEU A 146 2.91 16.00 -4.89
CA LEU A 146 1.72 16.14 -4.04
C LEU A 146 0.66 16.98 -4.78
N VAL A 147 -0.51 16.39 -5.04
CA VAL A 147 -1.61 17.01 -5.80
C VAL A 147 -2.66 17.58 -4.84
N ARG A 148 -2.92 16.88 -3.74
CA ARG A 148 -3.78 17.31 -2.64
C ARG A 148 -3.14 16.84 -1.35
N GLY A 149 -3.19 17.63 -0.29
CA GLY A 149 -2.58 17.25 0.97
C GLY A 149 -2.82 18.29 2.03
N GLY A 150 -3.12 17.82 3.23
CA GLY A 150 -3.17 18.64 4.43
C GLY A 150 -3.40 17.76 5.64
N THR A 151 -2.71 18.10 6.72
CA THR A 151 -2.98 17.55 8.05
C THR A 151 -3.74 18.61 8.81
N THR A 152 -4.94 18.28 9.29
CA THR A 152 -5.63 19.13 10.26
C THR A 152 -5.37 18.59 11.65
N VAL A 153 -5.07 19.48 12.61
CA VAL A 153 -4.78 19.11 14.00
C VAL A 153 -5.74 19.87 14.89
N THR A 154 -6.48 19.14 15.74
CA THR A 154 -7.37 19.72 16.75
C THR A 154 -7.00 19.17 18.10
N CYS A 155 -6.62 20.04 19.04
CA CYS A 155 -6.26 19.63 20.40
C CYS A 155 -7.31 20.10 21.41
N THR A 156 -7.64 19.21 22.35
CA THR A 156 -8.54 19.45 23.46
C THR A 156 -7.76 19.31 24.77
N PRO A 157 -7.73 20.34 25.64
CA PRO A 157 -7.05 20.25 26.93
C PRO A 157 -7.75 19.25 27.87
N PRO A 158 -7.05 18.78 28.93
CA PRO A 158 -7.65 17.95 29.97
C PRO A 158 -8.83 18.68 30.63
N LYS A 159 -9.83 17.92 31.10
CA LYS A 159 -10.99 18.44 31.84
C LYS A 159 -10.64 18.85 33.27
#